data_AF-A0A1X0XSH4-F1
#
_entry.id   AF-A0A1X0XSH4-F1
#
_cell.length_a   1.000
_cell.length_b   1.000
_cell.length_c   1.000
_cell.angle_alpha   90.00
_cell.angle_beta   90.00
_cell.angle_gamma   90.00
#
_symmetry.space_group_name_H-M   'P 1'
#
loop_
_entity.id
_entity.type
_entity.pdbx_description
1 polymer ?
#
loop_
_entity_poly.entity_id
_entity_poly.type
_entity_poly.pdbx_seq_one_letter_code
_entity_poly.pdbx_strand_id
1 'polypeptide(L)'
;MENSDFRYLKDAHERVRAELEKVQRALADQDTAAARAALKKTREKFAQLEQYYLPMTEVRQLIYDADRVYYLGRATETAKKLRRAKTLLTRISQTGGEPVSSAALKVVVMIDELLETMVGEPTRVPTKLKTLGEKINLMAIKGDLILAGSKL
;
A
#
# COMPACT_ATOMS: atom_id res chain seq x y z
N MET A 1 -13.54 3.40 15.83
CA MET A 1 -13.34 4.05 14.52
C MET A 1 -11.98 3.62 14.01
N GLU A 2 -11.91 2.93 12.88
CA GLU A 2 -10.63 2.74 12.19
C GLU A 2 -10.07 4.12 11.85
N ASN A 3 -8.83 4.42 12.22
CA ASN A 3 -8.19 5.69 11.90
C ASN A 3 -8.02 5.80 10.38
N SER A 4 -8.98 6.42 9.68
CA SER A 4 -8.94 6.79 8.26
C SER A 4 -7.93 7.90 7.95
N ASP A 5 -6.89 7.99 8.76
CA ASP A 5 -5.85 8.98 8.67
C ASP A 5 -4.83 8.57 7.59
N PHE A 6 -4.49 9.50 6.71
CA PHE A 6 -3.47 9.37 5.66
C PHE A 6 -2.09 9.89 6.11
N ARG A 7 -1.81 9.95 7.42
CA ARG A 7 -0.54 10.38 8.03
C ARG A 7 0.66 9.72 7.35
N TYR A 8 0.60 8.42 7.11
CA TYR A 8 1.67 7.69 6.44
C TYR A 8 2.00 8.25 5.03
N LEU A 9 0.99 8.76 4.30
CA LEU A 9 1.17 9.36 2.98
C LEU A 9 1.75 10.77 3.09
N LYS A 10 1.29 11.54 4.08
CA LYS A 10 1.86 12.85 4.41
C LYS A 10 3.34 12.71 4.81
N ASP A 11 3.66 11.77 5.67
CA ASP A 11 5.03 11.47 6.12
C ASP A 11 5.92 11.02 4.95
N ALA A 12 5.39 10.18 4.03
CA ALA A 12 6.10 9.80 2.81
C ALA A 12 6.40 11.01 1.92
N HIS A 13 5.43 11.89 1.71
CA HIS A 13 5.60 13.13 0.94
C HIS A 13 6.61 14.09 1.60
N GLU A 14 6.52 14.31 2.91
CA GLU A 14 7.45 15.17 3.66
C GLU A 14 8.89 14.66 3.57
N ARG A 15 9.10 13.34 3.57
CA ARG A 15 10.43 12.74 3.40
C ARG A 15 11.00 12.94 2.01
N VAL A 16 10.17 12.81 0.96
CA VAL A 16 10.58 13.14 -0.41
C VAL A 16 11.00 14.60 -0.50
N ARG A 17 10.20 15.51 0.06
CA ARG A 17 10.53 16.94 0.09
C ARG A 17 11.84 17.22 0.84
N ALA A 18 12.04 16.59 1.99
CA ALA A 18 13.25 16.77 2.79
C ALA A 18 14.52 16.31 2.05
N GLU A 19 14.47 15.21 1.28
CA GLU A 19 15.61 14.78 0.45
C GLU A 19 15.84 15.72 -0.74
N LEU A 20 14.79 16.26 -1.35
CA LEU A 20 14.91 17.25 -2.42
C LEU A 20 15.55 18.56 -1.92
N GLU A 21 15.18 19.02 -0.72
CA GLU A 21 15.80 20.19 -0.10
C GLU A 21 17.31 19.95 0.16
N LYS A 22 17.73 18.72 0.48
CA LYS A 22 19.15 18.36 0.60
C LYS A 22 19.87 18.43 -0.76
N VAL A 23 19.22 18.00 -1.85
CA VAL A 23 19.77 18.16 -3.21
C VAL A 23 20.00 19.64 -3.51
N GLN A 24 19.01 20.50 -3.25
CA GLN A 24 19.11 21.93 -3.51
C GLN A 24 20.25 22.59 -2.72
N ARG A 25 20.40 22.27 -1.43
CA ARG A 25 21.50 22.78 -0.60
C ARG A 25 22.86 22.31 -1.12
N ALA A 26 23.02 21.01 -1.39
CA ALA A 26 24.27 20.47 -1.89
C ALA A 26 24.68 21.08 -3.26
N LEU A 27 23.71 21.37 -4.13
CA LEU A 27 23.98 22.09 -5.38
C LEU A 27 24.39 23.55 -5.16
N ALA A 28 23.75 24.24 -4.21
CA ALA A 28 24.12 25.61 -3.83
C ALA A 28 25.54 25.68 -3.26
N ASP A 29 25.93 24.67 -2.49
CA ASP A 29 27.27 24.53 -1.89
C ASP A 29 28.32 23.98 -2.89
N GLN A 30 27.92 23.71 -4.14
CA GLN A 30 28.74 23.07 -5.19
C GLN A 30 29.29 21.68 -4.82
N ASP A 31 28.76 21.05 -3.77
CA ASP A 31 29.09 19.68 -3.37
C ASP A 31 28.36 18.67 -4.25
N THR A 32 29.00 18.35 -5.37
CA THR A 32 28.46 17.43 -6.38
C THR A 32 28.30 16.00 -5.84
N ALA A 33 29.13 15.57 -4.89
CA ALA A 33 29.06 14.23 -4.31
C ALA A 33 27.83 14.10 -3.41
N ALA A 34 27.63 15.08 -2.52
CA ALA A 34 26.44 15.14 -1.68
C ALA A 34 25.16 15.29 -2.52
N ALA A 35 25.17 16.12 -3.57
CA ALA A 35 24.04 16.31 -4.47
C ALA A 35 23.63 14.99 -5.16
N ARG A 36 24.60 14.23 -5.67
CA ARG A 36 24.34 12.92 -6.30
C ARG A 36 23.77 11.91 -5.30
N ALA A 37 24.31 11.85 -4.09
CA ALA A 37 23.83 10.97 -3.04
C ALA A 37 22.39 11.31 -2.61
N ALA A 38 22.09 12.60 -2.41
CA ALA A 38 20.75 13.07 -2.06
C ALA A 38 19.76 12.84 -3.20
N LEU A 39 20.18 13.02 -4.47
CA LEU A 39 19.32 12.76 -5.62
C LEU A 39 18.97 11.28 -5.74
N LYS A 40 19.93 10.38 -5.50
CA LYS A 40 19.67 8.94 -5.46
C LYS A 40 18.61 8.60 -4.41
N LYS A 41 18.77 9.09 -3.18
CA LYS A 41 17.78 8.90 -2.10
C LYS A 41 16.42 9.48 -2.45
N THR A 42 16.38 10.67 -3.06
CA THR A 42 15.14 11.31 -3.52
C THR A 42 14.41 10.40 -4.52
N ARG A 43 15.13 9.82 -5.48
CA ARG A 43 14.54 8.87 -6.45
C ARG A 43 14.00 7.62 -5.78
N GLU A 44 14.72 7.03 -4.83
CA GLU A 44 14.26 5.88 -4.05
C GLU A 44 12.99 6.22 -3.25
N LYS A 45 12.92 7.41 -2.64
CA LYS A 45 11.72 7.86 -1.90
C LYS A 45 10.53 8.14 -2.80
N PHE A 46 10.75 8.71 -4.00
CA PHE A 46 9.70 8.85 -5.00
C PHE A 46 9.18 7.49 -5.48
N ALA A 47 10.07 6.53 -5.74
CA ALA A 47 9.67 5.17 -6.10
C ALA A 47 8.83 4.52 -4.99
N GLN A 48 9.21 4.66 -3.72
CA GLN A 48 8.41 4.21 -2.57
C GLN A 48 7.01 4.86 -2.55
N LEU A 49 6.92 6.17 -2.80
CA LEU A 49 5.64 6.87 -2.84
C LEU A 49 4.73 6.36 -3.97
N GLU A 50 5.27 6.26 -5.18
CA GLU A 50 4.54 5.90 -6.39
C GLU A 50 4.17 4.41 -6.46
N GLN A 51 5.10 3.52 -6.09
CA GLN A 51 4.94 2.08 -6.27
C GLN A 51 4.33 1.39 -5.06
N TYR A 52 4.40 2.01 -3.87
CA TYR A 52 3.87 1.42 -2.65
C TYR A 52 2.77 2.27 -2.01
N TYR A 53 3.07 3.48 -1.54
CA TYR A 53 2.13 4.23 -0.68
C TYR A 53 0.85 4.68 -1.38
N LEU A 54 0.95 5.18 -2.62
CA LEU A 54 -0.22 5.57 -3.40
C LEU A 54 -1.10 4.35 -3.76
N PRO A 55 -0.57 3.27 -4.36
CA PRO A 55 -1.34 2.05 -4.61
C PRO A 55 -1.93 1.41 -3.35
N MET A 56 -1.19 1.37 -2.24
CA MET A 56 -1.71 0.82 -0.97
C MET A 56 -2.88 1.64 -0.43
N THR A 57 -2.89 2.94 -0.67
CA THR A 57 -4.01 3.82 -0.31
C THR A 57 -5.26 3.49 -1.13
N GLU A 58 -5.11 3.26 -2.44
CA GLU A 58 -6.20 2.81 -3.31
C GLU A 58 -6.72 1.43 -2.88
N VAL A 59 -5.82 0.47 -2.59
CA VAL A 59 -6.18 -0.86 -2.08
C VAL A 59 -7.01 -0.74 -0.79
N ARG A 60 -6.57 0.10 0.15
CA ARG A 60 -7.29 0.34 1.40
C ARG A 60 -8.71 0.85 1.17
N GLN A 61 -8.88 1.84 0.30
CA GLN A 61 -10.21 2.35 -0.05
C GLN A 61 -11.08 1.28 -0.70
N LEU A 62 -10.51 0.47 -1.62
CA LEU A 62 -11.24 -0.61 -2.28
C LEU A 62 -11.73 -1.67 -1.32
N ILE A 63 -10.94 -2.04 -0.30
CA ILE A 63 -11.35 -3.01 0.72
C ILE A 63 -12.45 -2.42 1.62
N TYR A 64 -12.31 -1.18 2.07
CA TYR A 64 -13.35 -0.51 2.86
C TYR A 64 -14.68 -0.41 2.09
N ASP A 65 -14.60 -0.01 0.81
CA ASP A 65 -15.77 0.04 -0.05
C ASP A 65 -16.38 -1.35 -0.29
N ALA A 66 -15.54 -2.39 -0.43
CA ALA A 66 -16.00 -3.77 -0.62
C ALA A 66 -16.82 -4.25 0.58
N ASP A 67 -16.35 -3.95 1.79
CA ASP A 67 -17.06 -4.22 3.04
C ASP A 67 -18.39 -3.48 3.09
N ARG A 68 -18.39 -2.17 2.83
CA ARG A 68 -19.61 -1.36 2.81
C ARG A 68 -20.66 -1.89 1.83
N VAL A 69 -20.28 -2.18 0.58
CA VAL A 69 -21.25 -2.65 -0.43
C VAL A 69 -21.67 -4.10 -0.18
N TYR A 70 -20.85 -4.90 0.53
CA TYR A 70 -21.24 -6.24 0.95
C TYR A 70 -22.43 -6.19 1.92
N TYR A 71 -22.37 -5.32 2.93
CA TYR A 71 -23.49 -5.11 3.87
C TYR A 71 -24.75 -4.52 3.23
N LEU A 72 -24.66 -3.99 2.02
CA LEU A 72 -25.80 -3.56 1.21
C LEU A 72 -26.37 -4.69 0.32
N GLY A 73 -25.90 -5.93 0.50
CA GLY A 73 -26.33 -7.09 -0.30
C GLY A 73 -25.78 -7.11 -1.72
N ARG A 74 -24.81 -6.25 -2.07
CA ARG A 74 -24.29 -6.11 -3.44
C ARG A 74 -23.07 -6.98 -3.68
N ALA A 75 -23.23 -8.29 -3.58
CA ALA A 75 -22.14 -9.27 -3.65
C ALA A 75 -21.27 -9.15 -4.93
N THR A 76 -21.88 -8.89 -6.09
CA THR A 76 -21.14 -8.71 -7.35
C THR A 76 -20.24 -7.46 -7.33
N GLU A 77 -20.71 -6.36 -6.72
CA GLU A 77 -19.91 -5.13 -6.56
C GLU A 77 -18.76 -5.34 -5.57
N THR A 78 -19.01 -6.04 -4.46
CA THR A 78 -17.97 -6.46 -3.51
C THR A 78 -16.87 -7.23 -4.22
N ALA A 79 -17.24 -8.28 -4.99
CA ALA A 79 -16.27 -9.09 -5.71
C ALA A 79 -15.47 -8.28 -6.74
N LYS A 80 -16.09 -7.32 -7.44
CA LYS A 80 -15.40 -6.42 -8.38
C LYS A 80 -14.33 -5.57 -7.67
N LYS A 81 -14.65 -5.01 -6.51
CA LYS A 81 -13.71 -4.20 -5.71
C LYS A 81 -12.56 -5.05 -5.17
N LEU A 82 -12.86 -6.24 -4.65
CA LEU A 82 -11.86 -7.19 -4.18
C LEU A 82 -10.89 -7.60 -5.29
N ARG A 83 -11.39 -7.94 -6.49
CA ARG A 83 -10.53 -8.27 -7.65
C ARG A 83 -9.65 -7.10 -8.07
N ARG A 84 -10.18 -5.87 -8.05
CA ARG A 84 -9.38 -4.68 -8.34
C ARG A 84 -8.27 -4.47 -7.31
N ALA A 85 -8.59 -4.62 -6.02
CA ALA A 85 -7.59 -4.56 -4.95
C ALA A 85 -6.50 -5.62 -5.13
N LYS A 86 -6.88 -6.86 -5.48
CA LYS A 86 -5.94 -7.93 -5.83
C LYS A 86 -5.01 -7.53 -6.97
N THR A 87 -5.53 -6.97 -8.08
CA THR A 87 -4.69 -6.52 -9.20
C THR A 87 -3.63 -5.50 -8.77
N LEU A 88 -4.00 -4.54 -7.92
CA LEU A 88 -3.05 -3.55 -7.39
C LEU A 88 -2.00 -4.20 -6.49
N LEU A 89 -2.41 -5.09 -5.58
CA LEU A 89 -1.50 -5.83 -4.71
C LEU A 89 -0.50 -6.68 -5.51
N THR A 90 -0.93 -7.33 -6.59
CA THR A 90 -0.03 -8.07 -7.49
C THR A 90 0.99 -7.14 -8.16
N ARG A 91 0.62 -5.91 -8.52
CA ARG A 91 1.59 -4.93 -9.05
C ARG A 91 2.57 -4.46 -7.99
N ILE A 92 2.09 -4.21 -6.77
CA ILE A 92 2.94 -3.87 -5.62
C ILE A 92 3.92 -5.00 -5.34
N SER A 93 3.50 -6.27 -5.44
CA SER A 93 4.38 -7.41 -5.20
C SER A 93 5.45 -7.62 -6.28
N GLN A 94 5.23 -7.12 -7.49
CA GLN A 94 6.16 -7.23 -8.62
C GLN A 94 7.21 -6.11 -8.63
N THR A 95 6.83 -4.94 -8.10
CA THR A 95 7.71 -3.77 -8.05
C THR A 95 8.52 -3.76 -6.76
N GLY A 96 7.95 -4.26 -5.66
CA GLY A 96 8.59 -4.44 -4.37
C GLY A 96 9.73 -5.45 -4.33
N GLY A 97 10.79 -5.13 -3.57
CA GLY A 97 11.72 -6.14 -3.08
C GLY A 97 11.02 -7.24 -2.25
N GLU A 98 11.76 -8.30 -1.91
CA GLU A 98 11.20 -9.52 -1.28
C GLU A 98 10.23 -9.26 -0.10
N PRO A 99 10.52 -8.37 0.87
CA PRO A 99 9.60 -8.14 1.98
C PRO A 99 8.25 -7.56 1.55
N VAL A 100 8.24 -6.61 0.60
CA VAL A 100 7.01 -6.05 0.01
C VAL A 100 6.26 -7.15 -0.75
N SER A 101 6.97 -7.93 -1.57
CA SER A 101 6.39 -9.00 -2.36
C SER A 101 5.68 -10.04 -1.50
N SER A 102 6.37 -10.54 -0.47
CA SER A 102 5.82 -11.51 0.48
C SER A 102 4.60 -10.97 1.22
N ALA A 103 4.64 -9.71 1.67
CA ALA A 103 3.52 -9.09 2.36
C ALA A 103 2.30 -8.93 1.46
N ALA A 104 2.48 -8.46 0.23
CA ALA A 104 1.40 -8.25 -0.73
C ALA A 104 0.79 -9.57 -1.21
N LEU A 105 1.61 -10.59 -1.50
CA LEU A 105 1.12 -11.91 -1.93
C LEU A 105 0.28 -12.60 -0.84
N LYS A 106 0.64 -12.46 0.44
CA LYS A 106 -0.19 -12.97 1.54
C LYS A 106 -1.60 -12.37 1.51
N VAL A 107 -1.73 -11.08 1.19
CA VAL A 107 -3.05 -10.44 1.09
C VAL A 107 -3.78 -10.84 -0.19
N VAL A 108 -3.07 -11.06 -1.29
CA VAL A 108 -3.68 -11.63 -2.51
C VAL A 108 -4.36 -12.96 -2.21
N VAL A 109 -3.69 -13.85 -1.46
CA VAL A 109 -4.27 -15.13 -1.04
C VAL A 109 -5.51 -14.92 -0.17
N MET A 110 -5.47 -13.99 0.80
CA MET A 110 -6.65 -13.66 1.62
C MET A 110 -7.84 -13.18 0.79
N ILE A 111 -7.61 -12.42 -0.28
CA ILE A 111 -8.66 -11.96 -1.19
C ILE A 111 -9.26 -13.14 -1.97
N ASP A 112 -8.43 -14.07 -2.45
CA ASP A 112 -8.90 -15.25 -3.16
C ASP A 112 -9.77 -16.14 -2.28
N GLU A 113 -9.31 -16.42 -1.06
CA GLU A 113 -10.09 -17.16 -0.08
C GLU A 113 -11.41 -16.46 0.28
N LEU A 114 -11.42 -15.13 0.35
CA LEU A 114 -12.63 -14.35 0.61
C LEU A 114 -13.64 -14.46 -0.54
N LEU A 115 -13.17 -14.36 -1.79
CA LEU A 115 -14.01 -14.51 -2.97
C LEU A 115 -14.65 -15.90 -3.04
N GLU A 116 -13.92 -16.96 -2.67
CA GLU A 116 -14.45 -18.33 -2.56
C GLU A 116 -15.48 -18.44 -1.41
N THR A 117 -15.18 -17.83 -0.26
CA THR A 117 -16.07 -17.83 0.92
C THR A 117 -17.41 -17.15 0.62
N MET A 118 -17.41 -16.11 -0.23
CA MET A 118 -18.66 -15.44 -0.65
C MET A 118 -19.63 -16.36 -1.40
N VAL A 119 -19.14 -17.44 -2.01
CA VAL A 119 -19.97 -18.42 -2.71
C VAL A 119 -20.33 -19.60 -1.80
N GLY A 120 -19.36 -20.15 -1.07
CA GLY A 120 -19.53 -21.38 -0.30
C GLY A 120 -20.05 -21.20 1.13
N GLU A 121 -19.60 -20.16 1.84
CA GLU A 121 -19.90 -19.94 3.27
C GLU A 121 -20.17 -18.45 3.58
N PRO A 122 -21.28 -17.87 3.08
CA PRO A 122 -21.53 -16.43 3.18
C PRO A 122 -21.53 -15.87 4.61
N THR A 123 -21.89 -16.69 5.60
CA THR A 123 -21.92 -16.31 7.02
C THR A 123 -20.54 -15.95 7.60
N ARG A 124 -19.44 -16.38 6.97
CA ARG A 124 -18.07 -16.09 7.39
C ARG A 124 -17.45 -14.88 6.71
N VAL A 125 -18.10 -14.34 5.67
CA VAL A 125 -17.59 -13.21 4.90
C VAL A 125 -17.36 -11.96 5.75
N PRO A 126 -18.26 -11.55 6.67
CA PRO A 126 -18.03 -10.40 7.56
C PRO A 126 -16.72 -10.47 8.33
N THR A 127 -16.43 -11.62 8.95
CA THR A 127 -15.20 -11.81 9.73
C THR A 127 -13.97 -11.77 8.84
N LYS A 128 -14.01 -12.40 7.67
CA LYS A 128 -12.88 -12.38 6.73
C LYS A 128 -12.63 -10.99 6.13
N LEU A 129 -13.68 -10.23 5.82
CA LEU A 129 -13.58 -8.82 5.39
C LEU A 129 -12.91 -7.96 6.46
N LYS A 130 -13.32 -8.11 7.72
CA LYS A 130 -12.70 -7.40 8.85
C LYS A 130 -11.21 -7.72 8.96
N THR A 131 -10.82 -8.99 8.97
CA THR A 131 -9.41 -9.42 9.03
C THR A 131 -8.59 -8.87 7.86
N LEU A 132 -9.17 -8.87 6.65
CA LEU A 132 -8.55 -8.29 5.47
C LEU A 132 -8.34 -6.77 5.60
N GLY A 133 -9.36 -6.05 6.07
CA GLY A 133 -9.30 -4.62 6.34
C GLY A 133 -8.20 -4.25 7.34
N GLU A 134 -8.15 -4.96 8.47
CA GLU A 134 -7.11 -4.78 9.49
C GLU A 134 -5.70 -5.01 8.93
N LYS A 135 -5.53 -6.05 8.11
CA LYS A 135 -4.23 -6.38 7.49
C LYS A 135 -3.77 -5.30 6.51
N ILE A 136 -4.67 -4.81 5.67
CA ILE A 136 -4.37 -3.74 4.71
C ILE A 136 -4.06 -2.42 5.43
N ASN A 137 -4.83 -2.09 6.46
CA ASN A 137 -4.59 -0.90 7.26
C ASN A 137 -3.21 -0.97 7.93
N LEU A 138 -2.83 -2.14 8.45
CA LEU A 138 -1.50 -2.36 9.02
C LEU A 138 -0.40 -2.17 7.98
N MET A 139 -0.57 -2.69 6.76
CA MET A 139 0.40 -2.51 5.67
C MET A 139 0.57 -1.03 5.30
N ALA A 140 -0.53 -0.27 5.20
CA ALA A 140 -0.48 1.16 4.91
C ALA A 140 0.27 1.94 6.01
N ILE A 141 -0.08 1.72 7.28
CA ILE A 141 0.50 2.42 8.43
C ILE A 141 1.96 2.02 8.66
N LYS A 142 2.28 0.72 8.55
CA LYS A 142 3.63 0.18 8.78
C LYS A 142 4.44 0.04 7.50
N GLY A 143 4.12 0.82 6.47
CA GLY A 143 4.80 0.76 5.18
C GLY A 143 6.32 0.88 5.29
N ASP A 144 6.82 1.73 6.18
CA ASP A 144 8.26 1.90 6.40
C ASP A 144 8.97 0.63 6.86
N LEU A 145 8.33 -0.17 7.72
CA LEU A 145 8.90 -1.43 8.19
C LEU A 145 8.96 -2.47 7.08
N ILE A 146 7.96 -2.46 6.19
CA ILE A 146 7.92 -3.35 5.03
C ILE A 146 8.96 -2.91 3.98
N LEU A 147 9.16 -1.60 3.84
CA LEU A 147 10.11 -1.01 2.91
C LEU A 147 11.56 -1.04 3.42
N ALA A 148 11.81 -1.14 4.74
CA ALA A 148 13.15 -1.12 5.34
C ALA A 148 14.08 -2.25 4.84
N GLY A 149 13.52 -3.36 4.34
CA GLY A 149 14.27 -4.45 3.72
C GLY A 149 14.16 -4.52 2.19
N SER A 150 13.50 -3.55 1.56
CA SER A 150 13.22 -3.57 0.11
C SER A 150 14.06 -2.54 -0.62
N LYS A 151 14.78 -2.97 -1.65
CA LYS A 151 15.35 -2.05 -2.65
C LYS A 151 14.27 -1.80 -3.71
N LEU A 152 13.66 -0.61 -3.65
CA LEU A 152 12.80 -0.05 -4.70
C LEU A 152 13.61 0.94 -5.53
#